data_AF-A0A968XJZ9-F1
#
_entry.id   AF-A0A968XJZ9-F1
#
_cell.length_a   1.000
_cell.length_b   1.000
_cell.length_c   1.000
_cell.angle_alpha   90.00
_cell.angle_beta   90.00
_cell.angle_gamma   90.00
#
_symmetry.space_group_name_H-M   'P 1'
#
loop_
_entity.id
_entity.type
_entity.pdbx_description
1 polymer ?
#
loop_
_entity_poly.entity_id
_entity_poly.type
_entity_poly.pdbx_seq_one_letter_code
_entity_poly.pdbx_strand_id
1 'polypeptide(L)'
;GKPIVVSNEVGSTSTSNTSVVLQLPTPTPTITPAPSVTPSFDAATNFASLSNNDLFMAETKTSQIMGIVTSKNSTNYRVTVNSTDNLGLNQARNTQSGGVYIGSLLRKCASGTDTNCTTYSSGVGGGIVLKKIEMVGYQVTNDGTLVRTIYGNNTDGAANEQIQQRAIAYGVQDFQIRYQMINGTIVDDPVVGVDGVRGTADDIPDNMNNVRFVQIALTVSSTEVDEKSGEAEIIVLNSTFALRNLSYDDK
;
A
#
# COMPACT_ATOMS: atom_id res chain seq x y z
N GLY A 1 -19.21 13.36 -10.49
CA GLY A 1 -18.45 12.20 -10.98
C GLY A 1 -19.37 11.00 -11.01
N LYS A 2 -19.19 10.09 -11.96
CA LYS A 2 -19.85 8.78 -11.87
C LYS A 2 -19.11 7.96 -10.81
N PRO A 3 -19.81 7.29 -9.88
CA PRO A 3 -19.18 6.43 -8.90
C PRO A 3 -18.54 5.22 -9.59
N ILE A 4 -17.31 4.89 -9.20
CA ILE A 4 -16.71 3.59 -9.51
C ILE A 4 -17.19 2.64 -8.41
N VAL A 5 -17.91 1.60 -8.80
CA VAL A 5 -18.43 0.55 -7.92
C VAL A 5 -17.41 -0.58 -7.91
N VAL A 6 -16.85 -0.89 -6.75
CA VAL A 6 -16.11 -2.12 -6.53
C VAL A 6 -17.01 -3.03 -5.70
N SER A 7 -17.51 -4.09 -6.32
CA SER A 7 -18.36 -5.09 -5.67
C SER A 7 -17.47 -6.07 -4.90
N ASN A 8 -17.74 -6.26 -3.61
CA ASN A 8 -17.11 -7.30 -2.82
C ASN A 8 -17.92 -8.59 -3.02
N GLU A 9 -17.41 -9.57 -3.77
CA GLU A 9 -18.03 -10.90 -3.84
C GLU A 9 -17.44 -11.82 -2.77
N VAL A 10 -17.86 -11.64 -1.51
CA VAL A 10 -17.92 -12.75 -0.54
C VAL A 10 -19.12 -12.53 0.38
N GLY A 11 -19.96 -13.56 0.49
CA GLY A 11 -21.32 -13.51 1.01
C GLY A 11 -21.49 -13.03 2.45
N SER A 12 -22.38 -12.06 2.61
CA SER A 12 -23.14 -11.80 3.83
C SER A 12 -24.40 -11.03 3.43
N THR A 13 -25.57 -11.60 3.70
CA THR A 13 -26.87 -10.98 3.51
C THR A 13 -27.10 -9.91 4.58
N SER A 14 -26.53 -8.73 4.40
CA SER A 14 -26.97 -7.52 5.11
C SER A 14 -26.87 -6.33 4.18
N THR A 15 -28.03 -5.75 3.88
CA THR A 15 -28.20 -4.55 3.05
C THR A 15 -27.62 -3.32 3.75
N SER A 16 -26.35 -3.03 3.49
CA SER A 16 -25.79 -1.68 3.61
C SER A 16 -24.64 -1.57 2.61
N ASN A 17 -24.94 -0.99 1.44
CA ASN A 17 -23.93 -0.65 0.45
C ASN A 17 -23.19 0.61 0.94
N THR A 18 -22.13 0.43 1.72
CA THR A 18 -21.25 1.54 2.11
C THR A 18 -20.41 1.96 0.91
N SER A 19 -20.58 3.22 0.51
CA SER A 19 -19.78 3.87 -0.52
C SER A 19 -18.53 4.43 0.16
N VAL A 20 -17.34 4.09 -0.32
CA VAL A 20 -16.11 4.77 0.09
C VAL A 20 -16.10 6.16 -0.54
N VAL A 21 -16.18 7.21 0.28
CA VAL A 21 -16.06 8.61 -0.14
C VAL A 21 -14.82 9.22 0.50
N LEU A 22 -13.71 9.26 -0.24
CA LEU A 22 -12.54 10.02 0.15
C LEU A 22 -12.78 11.51 -0.15
N GLN A 23 -13.12 12.29 0.88
CA GLN A 23 -13.33 13.74 0.75
C GLN A 23 -12.23 14.50 1.51
N LEU A 24 -11.31 15.12 0.76
CA LEU A 24 -10.31 16.06 1.29
C LEU A 24 -10.89 17.48 1.38
N PRO A 25 -10.44 18.32 2.34
CA PRO A 25 -10.91 19.70 2.51
C PRO A 25 -10.67 20.56 1.27
N THR A 26 -11.55 21.53 1.04
CA THR A 26 -11.60 22.36 -0.19
C THR A 26 -10.87 23.69 -0.02
N PRO A 27 -9.66 23.88 -0.61
CA PRO A 27 -9.12 25.21 -0.87
C PRO A 27 -9.51 25.71 -2.27
N THR A 28 -9.77 27.01 -2.36
CA THR A 28 -10.09 27.74 -3.59
C THR A 28 -8.90 27.76 -4.56
N PRO A 29 -9.05 27.38 -5.84
CA PRO A 29 -7.93 27.26 -6.78
C PRO A 29 -7.55 28.60 -7.44
N THR A 30 -6.23 28.83 -7.57
CA THR A 30 -5.64 29.76 -8.54
C THR A 30 -5.24 28.95 -9.79
N ILE A 31 -5.54 29.46 -10.98
CA ILE A 31 -5.51 28.75 -12.28
C ILE A 31 -4.07 28.57 -12.81
N THR A 32 -3.56 27.35 -13.07
CA THR A 32 -2.45 27.04 -14.02
C THR A 32 -2.28 25.50 -14.25
N PRO A 33 -1.64 25.02 -15.35
CA PRO A 33 -2.11 24.78 -16.73
C PRO A 33 -2.48 23.29 -17.03
N ALA A 34 -2.83 23.02 -18.30
CA ALA A 34 -3.36 21.77 -18.87
C ALA A 34 -2.79 20.44 -18.32
N PRO A 35 -3.64 19.42 -18.04
CA PRO A 35 -3.21 18.14 -17.48
C PRO A 35 -2.80 17.18 -18.59
N SER A 36 -1.51 17.05 -18.92
CA SER A 36 -1.01 15.86 -19.66
C SER A 36 0.51 15.79 -19.75
N VAL A 37 1.21 15.64 -18.62
CA VAL A 37 2.51 14.96 -18.68
C VAL A 37 2.53 13.92 -17.59
N THR A 38 3.03 12.73 -17.88
CA THR A 38 3.20 11.68 -16.86
C THR A 38 4.19 12.16 -15.80
N PRO A 39 3.95 11.97 -14.49
CA PRO A 39 4.94 12.31 -13.49
C PRO A 39 6.22 11.52 -13.77
N SER A 40 7.33 12.22 -13.76
CA SER A 40 8.66 11.64 -13.92
C SER A 40 9.68 12.46 -13.14
N PHE A 41 10.57 11.76 -12.47
CA PHE A 41 11.57 12.35 -11.58
C PHE A 41 12.96 11.77 -11.88
N ASP A 42 13.99 12.54 -11.52
CA ASP A 42 15.37 12.11 -11.59
C ASP A 42 15.64 11.10 -10.48
N ALA A 43 16.23 9.96 -10.84
CA ALA A 43 16.54 8.83 -9.99
C ALA A 43 18.03 8.48 -10.02
N ALA A 44 18.90 9.44 -10.36
CA ALA A 44 20.34 9.21 -10.61
C ALA A 44 21.03 8.31 -9.59
N THR A 45 20.66 8.36 -8.31
CA THR A 45 21.30 7.58 -7.25
C THR A 45 20.91 6.11 -7.18
N ASN A 46 19.77 5.66 -7.71
CA ASN A 46 19.32 4.25 -7.66
C ASN A 46 18.71 3.76 -8.99
N PHE A 47 18.95 4.49 -10.08
CA PHE A 47 18.35 4.21 -11.38
C PHE A 47 18.69 2.80 -11.90
N ALA A 48 19.93 2.34 -11.68
CA ALA A 48 20.40 1.06 -12.21
C ALA A 48 19.70 -0.15 -11.57
N SER A 49 19.30 -0.04 -10.29
CA SER A 49 18.64 -1.11 -9.55
C SER A 49 17.12 -1.19 -9.79
N LEU A 50 16.56 -0.25 -10.55
CA LEU A 50 15.15 -0.20 -10.88
C LEU A 50 14.88 -0.77 -12.27
N SER A 51 13.78 -1.49 -12.37
CA SER A 51 13.23 -2.01 -13.62
C SER A 51 11.78 -1.60 -13.78
N ASN A 52 11.23 -1.76 -14.99
CA ASN A 52 9.78 -1.63 -15.17
C ASN A 52 9.06 -2.62 -14.25
N ASN A 53 7.85 -2.29 -13.82
CA ASN A 53 7.06 -3.05 -12.85
C ASN A 53 7.65 -3.19 -11.44
N ASP A 54 8.83 -2.62 -11.15
CA ASP A 54 9.34 -2.60 -9.79
C ASP A 54 8.49 -1.69 -8.91
N LEU A 55 8.09 -2.22 -7.76
CA LEU A 55 7.53 -1.42 -6.68
C LEU A 55 8.64 -0.65 -5.99
N PHE A 56 8.36 0.62 -5.69
CA PHE A 56 9.27 1.45 -4.96
C PHE A 56 8.53 2.30 -3.94
N MET A 57 9.26 2.65 -2.88
CA MET A 57 8.93 3.73 -1.98
C MET A 57 9.82 4.92 -2.33
N ALA A 58 9.17 6.01 -2.69
CA ALA A 58 9.75 7.31 -2.92
C ALA A 58 9.78 8.06 -1.60
N GLU A 59 10.98 8.27 -1.07
CA GLU A 59 11.20 8.97 0.19
C GLU A 59 11.70 10.38 -0.05
N THR A 60 11.15 11.30 0.73
CA THR A 60 11.57 12.69 0.82
C THR A 60 11.75 13.04 2.29
N LYS A 61 12.17 14.28 2.59
CA LYS A 61 12.30 14.73 3.98
C LYS A 61 11.00 14.68 4.78
N THR A 62 9.84 14.72 4.12
CA THR A 62 8.54 14.90 4.79
C THR A 62 7.49 13.90 4.35
N SER A 63 7.78 13.04 3.38
CA SER A 63 6.77 12.19 2.75
C SER A 63 7.40 10.90 2.20
N GLN A 64 6.67 9.80 2.35
CA GLN A 64 6.94 8.51 1.73
C GLN A 64 5.75 8.14 0.85
N ILE A 65 6.03 7.82 -0.41
CA ILE A 65 4.99 7.58 -1.41
C ILE A 65 5.32 6.27 -2.11
N MET A 66 4.35 5.36 -2.15
CA MET A 66 4.49 4.12 -2.91
C MET A 66 4.13 4.36 -4.38
N GLY A 67 4.84 3.71 -5.28
CA GLY A 67 4.50 3.67 -6.69
C GLY A 67 5.10 2.46 -7.38
N ILE A 68 4.79 2.33 -8.67
CA ILE A 68 5.36 1.30 -9.54
C ILE A 68 6.01 1.95 -10.76
N VAL A 69 7.21 1.49 -11.10
CA VAL A 69 7.93 2.01 -12.26
C VAL A 69 7.22 1.57 -13.54
N THR A 70 6.80 2.52 -14.36
CA THR A 70 6.18 2.22 -15.67
C THR A 70 7.16 2.29 -16.82
N SER A 71 8.14 3.19 -16.74
CA SER A 71 9.27 3.25 -17.66
C SER A 71 10.48 3.93 -17.03
N LYS A 72 11.67 3.62 -17.56
CA LYS A 72 12.92 4.26 -17.17
C LYS A 72 13.67 4.76 -18.41
N ASN A 73 14.28 5.95 -18.32
CA ASN A 73 15.11 6.53 -19.37
C ASN A 73 16.53 6.73 -18.85
N SER A 74 17.46 5.93 -19.36
CA SER A 74 18.85 5.91 -18.91
C SER A 74 19.66 7.13 -19.36
N THR A 75 19.26 7.81 -20.44
CA THR A 75 19.96 8.99 -20.97
C THR A 75 19.89 10.17 -20.00
N ASN A 76 18.81 10.28 -19.23
CA ASN A 76 18.59 11.37 -18.29
C ASN A 76 18.21 10.87 -16.87
N TYR A 77 18.45 9.59 -16.59
CA TYR A 77 18.15 8.94 -15.31
C TYR A 77 16.71 9.15 -14.82
N ARG A 78 15.74 9.26 -15.73
CA ARG A 78 14.34 9.54 -15.37
C ARG A 78 13.53 8.26 -15.19
N VAL A 79 12.80 8.21 -14.08
CA VAL A 79 11.76 7.20 -13.82
C VAL A 79 10.40 7.83 -14.10
N THR A 80 9.52 7.09 -14.76
CA THR A 80 8.15 7.51 -15.10
C THR A 80 7.13 6.64 -14.38
N VAL A 81 6.07 7.28 -13.88
CA VAL A 81 5.01 6.65 -13.09
C VAL A 81 3.63 6.97 -13.70
N ASN A 82 3.23 6.19 -14.70
CA ASN A 82 1.94 6.37 -15.38
C ASN A 82 0.79 5.75 -14.57
N SER A 83 -0.38 6.39 -14.58
CA SER A 83 -1.62 5.89 -13.99
C SER A 83 -2.24 4.68 -14.68
N THR A 84 -1.72 4.32 -15.85
CA THR A 84 -2.05 3.05 -16.53
C THR A 84 -1.10 1.94 -16.07
N ASP A 85 -0.58 2.01 -14.84
CA ASP A 85 0.26 0.95 -14.32
C ASP A 85 -0.52 -0.34 -14.06
N ASN A 86 0.22 -1.43 -13.98
CA ASN A 86 -0.34 -2.77 -13.89
C ASN A 86 -1.03 -3.08 -12.55
N LEU A 87 -0.87 -2.23 -11.52
CA LEU A 87 -1.49 -2.40 -10.21
C LEU A 87 -2.49 -1.27 -9.87
N GLY A 88 -2.65 -0.28 -10.75
CA GLY A 88 -3.45 0.92 -10.51
C GLY A 88 -2.97 1.77 -9.32
N LEU A 89 -1.70 1.68 -8.94
CA LEU A 89 -1.14 2.39 -7.79
C LEU A 89 -0.80 3.85 -8.13
N ASN A 90 -0.32 4.10 -9.33
CA ASN A 90 0.11 5.43 -9.72
C ASN A 90 -1.09 6.31 -10.04
N GLN A 91 -1.01 7.56 -9.60
CA GLN A 91 -2.01 8.56 -9.93
C GLN A 91 -1.60 9.35 -11.16
N ALA A 92 -2.59 9.78 -11.95
CA ALA A 92 -2.33 10.69 -13.06
C ALA A 92 -1.78 12.01 -12.50
N ARG A 93 -0.97 12.71 -13.29
CA ARG A 93 -0.26 13.90 -12.80
C ARG A 93 -1.19 14.94 -12.21
N ASN A 94 -2.31 15.21 -12.88
CA ASN A 94 -3.41 16.06 -12.45
C ASN A 94 -4.71 15.47 -13.03
N THR A 95 -5.67 15.11 -12.17
CA THR A 95 -7.02 14.71 -12.58
C THR A 95 -8.00 15.73 -12.05
N GLN A 96 -8.90 16.22 -12.90
CA GLN A 96 -9.96 17.12 -12.46
C GLN A 96 -11.15 16.31 -11.94
N SER A 97 -11.53 16.53 -10.69
CA SER A 97 -12.73 15.96 -10.08
C SER A 97 -13.50 17.06 -9.36
N GLY A 98 -14.76 17.30 -9.77
CA GLY A 98 -15.61 18.31 -9.12
C GLY A 98 -15.07 19.75 -9.18
N GLY A 99 -14.27 20.09 -10.20
CA GLY A 99 -13.63 21.41 -10.31
C GLY A 99 -12.31 21.56 -9.54
N VAL A 100 -11.90 20.54 -8.78
CA VAL A 100 -10.62 20.49 -8.06
C VAL A 100 -9.63 19.61 -8.82
N TYR A 101 -8.37 20.03 -8.91
CA TYR A 101 -7.29 19.20 -9.44
C TYR A 101 -6.67 18.35 -8.34
N ILE A 102 -6.81 17.04 -8.47
CA ILE A 102 -6.12 16.05 -7.64
C ILE A 102 -4.82 15.70 -8.37
N GLY A 103 -3.69 16.08 -7.78
CA GLY A 103 -2.37 15.84 -8.34
C GLY A 103 -1.76 14.54 -7.82
N SER A 104 -0.98 13.85 -8.65
CA SER A 104 -0.14 12.76 -8.20
C SER A 104 0.83 13.24 -7.12
N LEU A 105 0.89 12.56 -5.98
CA LEU A 105 1.88 12.85 -4.95
C LEU A 105 3.32 12.72 -5.48
N LEU A 106 3.54 11.89 -6.51
CA LEU A 106 4.86 11.74 -7.13
C LEU A 106 5.26 12.95 -8.01
N ARG A 107 4.35 13.91 -8.24
CA ARG A 107 4.65 15.17 -8.95
C ARG A 107 5.45 16.13 -8.07
N LYS A 108 6.47 16.77 -8.65
CA LYS A 108 7.20 17.86 -8.00
C LYS A 108 6.33 19.10 -7.83
N CYS A 109 6.33 19.70 -6.63
CA CYS A 109 5.71 20.99 -6.39
C CYS A 109 6.34 22.09 -7.24
N ALA A 110 5.50 22.88 -7.92
CA ALA A 110 5.97 24.02 -8.71
C ALA A 110 6.22 25.27 -7.84
N SER A 111 5.50 25.41 -6.74
CA SER A 111 5.60 26.51 -5.78
C SER A 111 5.17 26.03 -4.38
N GLY A 112 5.39 26.85 -3.35
CA GLY A 112 4.92 26.56 -1.98
C GLY A 112 3.40 26.66 -1.78
N THR A 113 2.67 27.13 -2.79
CA THR A 113 1.19 27.17 -2.80
C THR A 113 0.57 25.96 -3.49
N ASP A 114 1.41 25.05 -4.00
CA ASP A 114 1.00 23.82 -4.66
C ASP A 114 0.72 22.76 -3.59
N THR A 115 -0.54 22.36 -3.42
CA THR A 115 -0.99 21.56 -2.26
C THR A 115 -1.13 20.06 -2.56
N ASN A 116 -0.94 19.63 -3.81
CA ASN A 116 -1.15 18.23 -4.25
C ASN A 116 0.09 17.74 -5.04
N CYS A 117 1.22 17.73 -4.36
CA CYS A 117 2.53 17.43 -4.92
C CYS A 117 3.52 17.15 -3.77
N THR A 118 4.72 16.72 -4.12
CA THR A 118 5.80 16.55 -3.16
C THR A 118 6.96 17.48 -3.47
N THR A 119 7.52 18.09 -2.42
CA THR A 119 8.67 18.97 -2.54
C THR A 119 9.95 18.15 -2.61
N TYR A 120 10.61 18.17 -3.77
CA TYR A 120 11.95 17.59 -3.96
C TYR A 120 12.96 18.71 -4.17
N SER A 121 14.13 18.64 -3.53
CA SER A 121 15.16 19.65 -3.76
C SER A 121 15.91 19.39 -5.07
N SER A 122 16.31 20.46 -5.77
CA SER A 122 16.91 20.40 -7.11
C SER A 122 18.43 20.18 -7.11
N GLY A 123 19.02 19.81 -5.96
CA GLY A 123 20.46 19.57 -5.86
C GLY A 123 20.83 18.11 -6.11
N VAL A 124 22.07 17.87 -6.56
CA VAL A 124 22.69 16.54 -6.56
C VAL A 124 22.67 16.01 -5.12
N GLY A 125 22.03 14.87 -4.90
CA GLY A 125 21.82 14.30 -3.55
C GLY A 125 20.64 14.88 -2.75
N GLY A 126 19.92 15.85 -3.31
CA GLY A 126 18.71 16.45 -2.73
C GLY A 126 17.39 15.90 -3.29
N GLY A 127 17.47 14.90 -4.16
CA GLY A 127 16.34 14.30 -4.86
C GLY A 127 15.49 13.37 -3.98
N ILE A 128 14.41 12.89 -4.59
CA ILE A 128 13.60 11.77 -4.08
C ILE A 128 14.49 10.52 -4.00
N VAL A 129 14.52 9.84 -2.85
CA VAL A 129 15.24 8.58 -2.70
C VAL A 129 14.30 7.45 -3.03
N LEU A 130 14.63 6.66 -4.03
CA LEU A 130 13.83 5.50 -4.41
C LEU A 130 14.40 4.25 -3.75
N LYS A 131 13.58 3.61 -2.95
CA LYS A 131 13.89 2.31 -2.33
C LYS A 131 12.99 1.29 -3.02
N LYS A 132 13.58 0.27 -3.66
CA LYS A 132 12.80 -0.87 -4.13
C LYS A 132 12.19 -1.57 -2.91
N ILE A 133 10.91 -1.92 -2.99
CA ILE A 133 10.19 -2.57 -1.88
C ILE A 133 9.55 -3.86 -2.36
N GLU A 134 9.34 -4.79 -1.43
CA GLU A 134 8.54 -5.99 -1.65
C GLU A 134 7.22 -5.85 -0.89
N MET A 135 6.10 -5.87 -1.60
CA MET A 135 4.78 -5.83 -1.00
C MET A 135 4.18 -7.24 -1.00
N VAL A 136 3.77 -7.68 0.19
CA VAL A 136 3.20 -9.00 0.42
C VAL A 136 1.90 -8.86 1.19
N GLY A 137 0.87 -9.57 0.75
CA GLY A 137 -0.40 -9.73 1.45
C GLY A 137 -0.62 -11.17 1.87
N TYR A 138 -1.38 -11.37 2.93
CA TYR A 138 -1.82 -12.67 3.42
C TYR A 138 -3.34 -12.64 3.58
N GLN A 139 -4.02 -13.68 3.10
CA GLN A 139 -5.47 -13.82 3.23
C GLN A 139 -5.85 -15.29 3.41
N VAL A 140 -6.89 -15.54 4.20
CA VAL A 140 -7.52 -16.86 4.28
C VAL A 140 -8.73 -16.86 3.35
N THR A 141 -8.77 -17.79 2.41
CA THR A 141 -9.90 -17.98 1.49
C THR A 141 -11.05 -18.72 2.19
N ASN A 142 -12.24 -18.70 1.59
CA ASN A 142 -13.44 -19.29 2.18
C ASN A 142 -13.35 -20.81 2.41
N ASP A 143 -12.43 -21.50 1.72
CA ASP A 143 -12.16 -22.93 1.87
C ASP A 143 -11.10 -23.22 2.95
N GLY A 144 -10.65 -22.20 3.70
CA GLY A 144 -9.64 -22.36 4.74
C GLY A 144 -8.21 -22.46 4.22
N THR A 145 -7.91 -21.97 3.01
CA THR A 145 -6.55 -21.89 2.49
C THR A 145 -5.91 -20.53 2.84
N LEU A 146 -4.77 -20.53 3.51
CA LEU A 146 -3.95 -19.32 3.64
C LEU A 146 -3.15 -19.11 2.37
N VAL A 147 -3.38 -17.97 1.72
CA VAL A 147 -2.75 -17.55 0.47
C VAL A 147 -1.83 -16.38 0.74
N ARG A 148 -0.59 -16.49 0.27
CA ARG A 148 0.37 -15.38 0.16
C ARG A 148 0.25 -14.75 -1.23
N THR A 149 0.05 -13.45 -1.26
CA THR A 149 0.02 -12.64 -2.48
C THR A 149 1.25 -11.74 -2.53
N ILE A 150 2.00 -11.78 -3.63
CA ILE A 150 3.08 -10.82 -3.93
C ILE A 150 2.55 -9.84 -4.97
N TYR A 151 2.86 -8.55 -4.77
CA TYR A 151 2.50 -7.49 -5.69
C TYR A 151 3.76 -6.92 -6.36
N GLY A 152 3.68 -6.68 -7.67
CA GLY A 152 4.70 -6.04 -8.49
C GLY A 152 6.03 -6.80 -8.57
N ASN A 153 7.09 -6.08 -8.91
CA ASN A 153 8.47 -6.59 -9.04
C ASN A 153 8.66 -7.72 -10.05
N ASN A 154 7.66 -7.99 -10.90
CA ASN A 154 7.81 -8.91 -12.02
C ASN A 154 8.20 -8.10 -13.26
N THR A 155 9.51 -7.85 -13.40
CA THR A 155 10.05 -6.86 -14.34
C THR A 155 9.51 -6.97 -15.77
N ASP A 156 9.50 -8.19 -16.30
CA ASP A 156 9.08 -8.46 -17.68
C ASP A 156 7.63 -8.97 -17.77
N GLY A 157 6.93 -9.02 -16.64
CA GLY A 157 5.58 -9.57 -16.56
C GLY A 157 4.50 -8.65 -17.12
N ALA A 158 3.47 -9.26 -17.69
CA ALA A 158 2.24 -8.58 -18.07
C ALA A 158 1.44 -8.12 -16.83
N ALA A 159 0.38 -7.34 -17.03
CA ALA A 159 -0.42 -6.77 -15.94
C ALA A 159 -0.99 -7.84 -14.99
N ASN A 160 -1.52 -8.91 -15.56
CA ASN A 160 -2.07 -10.06 -14.84
C ASN A 160 -1.01 -10.91 -14.11
N GLU A 161 0.28 -10.67 -14.35
CA GLU A 161 1.39 -11.39 -13.74
C GLU A 161 2.09 -10.57 -12.64
N GLN A 162 1.62 -9.33 -12.40
CA GLN A 162 2.10 -8.49 -11.30
C GLN A 162 1.46 -8.85 -9.95
N ILE A 163 0.43 -9.70 -9.96
CA ILE A 163 -0.19 -10.21 -8.74
C ILE A 163 0.01 -11.72 -8.75
N GLN A 164 0.89 -12.20 -7.87
CA GLN A 164 1.24 -13.63 -7.80
C GLN A 164 0.74 -14.22 -6.50
N GLN A 165 -0.13 -15.20 -6.59
CA GLN A 165 -0.74 -15.86 -5.44
C GLN A 165 -0.18 -17.27 -5.26
N ARG A 166 0.07 -17.65 -4.01
CA ARG A 166 0.54 -18.99 -3.65
C ARG A 166 -0.13 -19.44 -2.36
N ALA A 167 -0.76 -20.61 -2.39
CA ALA A 167 -1.22 -21.30 -1.18
C ALA A 167 -0.01 -21.70 -0.32
N ILE A 168 -0.08 -21.42 0.99
CA ILE A 168 0.99 -21.73 1.94
C ILE A 168 0.54 -22.61 3.11
N ALA A 169 -0.76 -22.66 3.40
CA ALA A 169 -1.35 -23.62 4.35
C ALA A 169 -2.80 -23.91 3.97
N TYR A 170 -3.29 -25.10 4.33
CA TYR A 170 -4.67 -25.55 4.15
C TYR A 170 -5.29 -25.88 5.51
N GLY A 171 -6.61 -25.93 5.62
CA GLY A 171 -7.29 -26.27 6.88
C GLY A 171 -7.16 -25.19 7.95
N VAL A 172 -6.94 -23.93 7.53
CA VAL A 172 -6.79 -22.79 8.43
C VAL A 172 -8.14 -22.47 9.05
N GLN A 173 -8.21 -22.57 10.37
CA GLN A 173 -9.42 -22.30 11.15
C GLN A 173 -9.46 -20.84 11.63
N ASP A 174 -8.29 -20.28 11.96
CA ASP A 174 -8.17 -18.90 12.43
C ASP A 174 -6.80 -18.33 12.02
N PHE A 175 -6.79 -17.08 11.60
CA PHE A 175 -5.58 -16.35 11.23
C PHE A 175 -5.74 -14.89 11.65
N GLN A 176 -4.86 -14.44 12.55
CA GLN A 176 -4.91 -13.10 13.11
C GLN A 176 -3.55 -12.42 13.04
N ILE A 177 -3.57 -11.15 12.68
CA ILE A 177 -2.43 -10.25 12.75
C ILE A 177 -2.83 -9.12 13.70
N ARG A 178 -2.05 -8.95 14.76
CA ARG A 178 -2.26 -7.89 15.76
C ARG A 178 -1.02 -7.04 15.89
N TYR A 179 -1.23 -5.78 16.21
CA TYR A 179 -0.18 -4.78 16.25
C TYR A 179 -0.04 -4.24 17.66
N GLN A 180 1.18 -4.34 18.20
CA GLN A 180 1.51 -3.67 19.45
C GLN A 180 2.05 -2.28 19.15
N MET A 181 1.38 -1.27 19.71
CA MET A 181 1.68 0.14 19.55
C MET A 181 2.76 0.61 20.53
N ILE A 182 3.32 1.80 20.31
CA ILE A 182 4.36 2.41 21.16
C ILE A 182 3.93 2.59 22.62
N ASN A 183 2.65 2.84 22.86
CA ASN A 183 2.05 2.96 24.19
C ASN A 183 1.79 1.59 24.86
N GLY A 184 2.12 0.48 24.19
CA GLY A 184 1.93 -0.89 24.66
C GLY A 184 0.57 -1.50 24.34
N THR A 185 -0.39 -0.75 23.76
CA THR A 185 -1.71 -1.31 23.40
C THR A 185 -1.61 -2.28 22.23
N ILE A 186 -2.49 -3.28 22.20
CA ILE A 186 -2.61 -4.23 21.09
C ILE A 186 -3.90 -3.92 20.34
N VAL A 187 -3.81 -3.77 19.02
CA VAL A 187 -4.93 -3.43 18.12
C VAL A 187 -4.91 -4.32 16.89
N ASP A 188 -6.08 -4.56 16.30
CA ASP A 188 -6.21 -5.35 15.06
C ASP A 188 -5.97 -4.49 13.81
N ASP A 189 -6.33 -3.21 13.86
CA ASP A 189 -6.04 -2.22 12.82
C ASP A 189 -5.53 -0.92 13.47
N PRO A 190 -4.24 -0.55 13.29
CA PRO A 190 -3.68 0.67 13.85
C PRO A 190 -4.25 1.95 13.27
N VAL A 191 -4.80 1.91 12.05
CA VAL A 191 -5.29 3.08 11.32
C VAL A 191 -6.66 3.50 11.83
N VAL A 192 -7.46 2.53 12.23
CA VAL A 192 -8.86 2.71 12.56
C VAL A 192 -9.01 3.61 13.79
N GLY A 193 -9.95 4.56 13.67
CA GLY A 193 -10.30 5.50 14.71
C GLY A 193 -11.03 4.87 15.90
N VAL A 194 -11.70 5.72 16.69
CA VAL A 194 -12.41 5.30 17.89
C VAL A 194 -13.65 4.47 17.56
N ASP A 195 -14.23 4.68 16.37
CA ASP A 195 -15.45 3.98 15.94
C ASP A 195 -15.22 2.51 15.51
N GLY A 196 -13.97 2.09 15.32
CA GLY A 196 -13.66 0.72 14.90
C GLY A 196 -13.91 0.45 13.40
N VAL A 197 -14.22 1.46 12.60
CA VAL A 197 -14.62 1.30 11.19
C VAL A 197 -13.61 1.96 10.26
N ARG A 198 -12.92 1.16 9.45
CA ARG A 198 -12.00 1.69 8.44
C ARG A 198 -12.73 2.48 7.36
N GLY A 199 -12.16 3.62 6.99
CA GLY A 199 -12.63 4.53 5.95
C GLY A 199 -13.46 5.71 6.47
N THR A 200 -13.54 5.90 7.78
CA THR A 200 -14.28 6.99 8.42
C THR A 200 -13.37 8.19 8.70
N ALA A 201 -13.97 9.31 9.12
CA ALA A 201 -13.27 10.59 9.25
C ALA A 201 -12.29 10.63 10.44
N ASP A 202 -12.43 9.72 11.40
CA ASP A 202 -11.56 9.59 12.57
C ASP A 202 -10.42 8.59 12.37
N ASP A 203 -10.29 7.98 11.19
CA ASP A 203 -9.10 7.22 10.82
C ASP A 203 -7.84 8.09 10.89
N ILE A 204 -6.79 7.53 11.46
CA ILE A 204 -5.48 8.18 11.59
C ILE A 204 -4.42 7.26 10.97
N PRO A 205 -4.22 7.30 9.63
CA PRO A 205 -3.23 6.45 8.95
C PRO A 205 -1.82 6.53 9.54
N ASP A 206 -1.44 7.71 10.06
CA ASP A 206 -0.14 7.94 10.69
C ASP A 206 0.11 7.08 11.94
N ASN A 207 -0.93 6.50 12.54
CA ASN A 207 -0.77 5.57 13.65
C ASN A 207 0.02 4.31 13.26
N MET A 208 0.10 3.94 11.98
CA MET A 208 0.98 2.86 11.54
C MET A 208 2.45 3.11 11.90
N ASN A 209 2.88 4.38 12.00
CA ASN A 209 4.23 4.74 12.43
C ASN A 209 4.47 4.44 13.93
N ASN A 210 3.41 4.22 14.70
CA ASN A 210 3.48 3.91 16.13
C ASN A 210 3.58 2.40 16.41
N VAL A 211 3.47 1.54 15.41
CA VAL A 211 3.62 0.09 15.59
C VAL A 211 5.06 -0.24 16.02
N ARG A 212 5.20 -1.19 16.95
CA ARG A 212 6.47 -1.70 17.48
C ARG A 212 6.64 -3.19 17.26
N PHE A 213 5.57 -3.96 17.46
CA PHE A 213 5.59 -5.40 17.22
C PHE A 213 4.39 -5.80 16.38
N VAL A 214 4.58 -6.84 15.57
CA VAL A 214 3.51 -7.55 14.87
C VAL A 214 3.42 -8.94 15.47
N GLN A 215 2.24 -9.27 15.98
CA GLN A 215 1.91 -10.58 16.50
C GLN A 215 1.08 -11.33 15.45
N ILE A 216 1.49 -12.55 15.14
CA ILE A 216 0.80 -13.41 14.19
C ILE A 216 0.36 -14.66 14.96
N ALA A 217 -0.93 -14.97 14.89
CA ALA A 217 -1.51 -16.20 15.41
C ALA A 217 -2.18 -16.95 14.25
N LEU A 218 -1.92 -18.26 14.16
CA LEU A 218 -2.43 -19.12 13.12
C LEU A 218 -2.86 -20.46 13.74
N THR A 219 -4.11 -20.84 13.52
CA THR A 219 -4.68 -22.13 13.95
C THR A 219 -5.00 -22.95 12.70
N VAL A 220 -4.45 -24.16 12.62
CA VAL A 220 -4.57 -25.04 11.47
C VAL A 220 -5.04 -26.42 11.92
N SER A 221 -5.99 -26.98 11.19
CA SER A 221 -6.40 -28.38 11.29
C SER A 221 -5.55 -29.24 10.38
N SER A 222 -5.03 -30.35 10.92
CA SER A 222 -4.45 -31.40 10.09
C SER A 222 -5.51 -32.02 9.17
N THR A 223 -5.07 -32.52 8.02
CA THR A 223 -5.90 -33.35 7.13
C THR A 223 -5.98 -34.79 7.62
N GLU A 224 -5.05 -35.20 8.49
CA GLU A 224 -5.03 -36.52 9.09
C GLU A 224 -5.79 -36.51 10.41
N VAL A 225 -6.59 -37.56 10.60
CA VAL A 225 -7.33 -37.81 11.84
C VAL A 225 -6.45 -38.62 12.76
N ASP A 226 -6.31 -38.21 14.01
CA ASP A 226 -5.62 -39.00 15.02
C ASP A 226 -6.41 -40.29 15.27
N GLU A 227 -5.77 -41.43 15.07
CA GLU A 227 -6.42 -42.76 15.10
C GLU A 227 -7.03 -43.09 16.46
N LYS A 228 -6.59 -42.42 17.55
CA LYS A 228 -7.07 -42.68 18.91
C LYS A 228 -8.26 -41.83 19.30
N SER A 229 -8.25 -40.55 18.94
CA SER A 229 -9.35 -39.61 19.24
C SER A 229 -10.44 -39.62 18.17
N GLY A 230 -10.11 -39.97 16.93
CA GLY A 230 -11.02 -39.83 15.79
C GLY A 230 -11.24 -38.37 15.37
N GLU A 231 -10.44 -37.44 15.89
CA GLU A 231 -10.50 -36.01 15.57
C GLU A 231 -9.24 -35.57 14.82
N ALA A 232 -9.37 -34.49 14.04
CA ALA A 232 -8.22 -33.88 13.38
C ALA A 232 -7.31 -33.18 14.40
N GLU A 233 -6.00 -33.32 14.25
CA GLU A 233 -5.05 -32.60 15.10
C GLU A 233 -5.13 -31.08 14.83
N ILE A 234 -5.18 -30.28 15.90
CA ILE A 234 -5.17 -28.81 15.80
C ILE A 234 -3.79 -28.29 16.21
N ILE A 235 -3.16 -27.55 15.30
CA ILE A 235 -1.85 -26.92 15.49
C ILE A 235 -2.05 -25.42 15.65
N VAL A 236 -1.54 -24.86 16.74
CA VAL A 236 -1.55 -23.41 17.00
C VAL A 236 -0.13 -22.88 16.92
N LEU A 237 0.09 -21.92 16.03
CA LEU A 237 1.34 -21.21 15.84
C LEU A 237 1.18 -19.77 16.30
N ASN A 238 2.07 -19.32 17.19
CA ASN A 238 2.14 -17.93 17.64
C ASN A 238 3.54 -17.40 17.38
N SER A 239 3.65 -16.20 16.82
CA SER A 239 4.92 -15.53 16.56
C SER A 239 4.81 -14.04 16.79
N THR A 240 5.91 -13.42 17.22
CA THR A 240 6.00 -11.97 17.44
C THR A 240 7.26 -11.46 16.78
N PHE A 241 7.11 -10.42 15.97
CA PHE A 241 8.21 -9.80 15.22
C PHE A 241 8.34 -8.35 15.66
N ALA A 242 9.56 -7.96 16.02
CA ALA A 242 9.89 -6.56 16.25
C ALA A 242 10.05 -5.85 14.91
N LEU A 243 9.43 -4.69 14.76
CA LEU A 243 9.62 -3.84 13.59
C LEU A 243 10.77 -2.86 13.85
N ARG A 244 11.61 -2.67 12.83
CA ARG A 244 12.52 -1.52 12.79
C ARG A 244 11.67 -0.27 12.60
N ASN A 245 11.70 0.63 13.58
CA ASN A 245 10.99 1.89 13.46
C ASN A 245 11.95 2.99 13.02
N LEU A 246 11.65 3.62 11.88
CA LEU A 246 12.47 4.67 11.29
C LEU A 246 12.64 5.89 12.21
N SER A 247 11.71 6.15 13.14
CA SER A 247 11.86 7.23 14.14
C SER A 247 13.06 7.03 15.08
N TYR A 248 13.60 5.82 15.19
CA TYR A 248 14.80 5.54 15.98
C TYR A 248 16.10 5.57 15.15
N ASP A 249 16.02 5.62 13.82
CA ASP A 249 17.19 5.62 12.94
C ASP A 249 17.79 7.02 12.73
N ASP A 250 17.08 8.08 13.12
CA ASP A 250 17.51 9.49 12.98
C ASP A 250 18.30 10.04 14.19
N LYS A 251 18.93 9.17 15.00
CA LYS A 251 19.84 9.59 16.09
C LYS A 251 21.31 9.27 15.80
#